data_AF-A0AAW6CI12-F1
#
_entry.id   AF-A0AAW6CI12-F1
#
_cell.length_a   1.000
_cell.length_b   1.000
_cell.length_c   1.000
_cell.angle_alpha   90.00
_cell.angle_beta   90.00
_cell.angle_gamma   90.00
#
_symmetry.space_group_name_H-M   'P 1'
#
loop_
_entity.id
_entity.type
_entity.pdbx_description
1 polymer ?
#
loop_
_entity_poly.entity_id
_entity_poly.type
_entity_poly.pdbx_seq_one_letter_code
_entity_poly.pdbx_strand_id
1 'polypeptide(L)'
;MLMERWRPLDLRRRGELGPYDGELIALHMVPKTSGRSERYMVGRLEVEAGRTWMCGGGNTLSPAEMRKFYDLRWVYLPEDEVKKEGPSRSDTATRA
;
A
#
# COMPACT_ATOMS: atom_id res chain seq x y z
N MET A 1 -5.37 -8.80 20.41
CA MET A 1 -4.47 -9.66 19.61
C MET A 1 -4.68 -9.32 18.14
N LEU A 2 -3.72 -8.63 17.51
CA LEU A 2 -3.81 -8.02 16.16
C LEU A 2 -3.60 -9.05 15.03
N MET A 3 -3.99 -10.32 15.23
CA MET A 3 -3.68 -11.41 14.30
C MET A 3 -4.69 -11.56 13.15
N GLU A 4 -5.82 -10.85 13.17
CA GLU A 4 -6.90 -10.98 12.17
C GLU A 4 -6.82 -10.02 10.96
N ARG A 5 -5.79 -9.15 10.86
CA ARG A 5 -5.86 -8.05 9.88
C ARG A 5 -5.47 -8.43 8.45
N TRP A 6 -4.58 -9.41 8.27
CA TRP A 6 -4.02 -9.76 6.96
C TRP A 6 -5.05 -10.46 6.07
N ARG A 7 -5.57 -9.74 5.07
CA ARG A 7 -6.53 -10.24 4.10
C ARG A 7 -5.81 -10.87 2.90
N PRO A 8 -6.33 -11.95 2.30
CA PRO A 8 -5.78 -12.45 1.04
C PRO A 8 -5.91 -11.39 -0.04
N LEU A 9 -4.87 -11.25 -0.87
CA LEU A 9 -4.85 -10.32 -1.99
C LEU A 9 -5.00 -11.10 -3.30
N ASP A 10 -6.19 -11.02 -3.91
CA ASP A 10 -6.40 -11.48 -5.28
C ASP A 10 -6.32 -10.30 -6.25
N LEU A 11 -5.18 -10.20 -6.96
CA LEU A 11 -4.95 -9.16 -7.96
C LEU A 11 -5.95 -9.18 -9.13
N ARG A 12 -6.74 -10.24 -9.32
CA ARG A 12 -7.80 -10.31 -10.35
C ARG A 12 -9.15 -9.81 -9.86
N ARG A 13 -9.38 -9.82 -8.54
CA ARG A 13 -10.67 -9.50 -7.91
C ARG A 13 -10.58 -8.28 -6.99
N ARG A 14 -9.57 -7.43 -7.18
CA ARG A 14 -9.37 -6.21 -6.38
C ARG A 14 -10.57 -5.29 -6.36
N GLY A 15 -11.27 -5.14 -7.48
CA GLY A 15 -12.48 -4.31 -7.55
C GLY A 15 -13.62 -4.78 -6.64
N GLU A 16 -13.60 -6.05 -6.20
CA GLU A 16 -14.63 -6.62 -5.33
C GLU A 16 -14.20 -6.65 -3.85
N LEU A 17 -12.91 -6.89 -3.58
CA LEU A 17 -12.42 -7.23 -2.24
C LEU A 17 -11.36 -6.25 -1.69
N GLY A 18 -10.96 -5.26 -2.49
CA GLY A 18 -9.85 -4.38 -2.19
C GLY A 18 -8.49 -5.09 -2.21
N PRO A 19 -7.38 -4.35 -2.01
CA PRO A 19 -7.33 -2.90 -1.83
C PRO A 19 -7.64 -2.17 -3.13
N TYR A 20 -8.30 -1.03 -2.99
CA TYR A 20 -8.63 -0.13 -4.09
C TYR A 20 -7.40 0.65 -4.54
N ASP A 21 -7.47 1.24 -5.73
CA ASP A 21 -6.34 2.01 -6.27
C ASP A 21 -6.02 3.19 -5.35
N GLY A 22 -4.72 3.44 -5.16
CA GLY A 22 -4.23 4.53 -4.32
C GLY A 22 -4.30 4.27 -2.81
N GLU A 23 -4.85 3.15 -2.32
CA GLU A 23 -4.81 2.84 -0.89
C GLU A 23 -3.39 2.47 -0.45
N LEU A 24 -2.91 3.06 0.65
CA LEU A 24 -1.66 2.66 1.26
C LEU A 24 -1.85 1.34 1.99
N ILE A 25 -1.03 0.35 1.64
CA ILE A 25 -1.08 -0.99 2.22
C ILE A 25 0.30 -1.44 2.66
N ALA A 26 0.32 -2.33 3.64
CA ALA A 26 1.42 -3.28 3.77
C ALA A 26 1.04 -4.56 3.02
N LEU A 27 1.96 -5.02 2.19
CA LEU A 27 1.90 -6.23 1.42
C LEU A 27 2.84 -7.26 2.05
N HIS A 28 2.32 -8.45 2.29
CA HIS A 28 3.04 -9.62 2.74
C HIS A 28 3.07 -10.65 1.61
N MET A 29 4.27 -11.05 1.22
CA MET A 29 4.55 -11.96 0.12
C MET A 29 5.13 -13.27 0.67
N VAL A 30 4.29 -14.31 0.71
CA VAL A 30 4.69 -15.65 1.15
C VAL A 30 5.15 -16.46 -0.06
N PRO A 31 6.39 -16.97 -0.10
CA PRO A 31 6.91 -17.66 -1.27
C PRO A 31 6.21 -19.01 -1.44
N LYS A 32 5.81 -19.33 -2.68
CA LYS A 32 5.20 -20.62 -3.04
C LYS A 32 6.19 -21.78 -3.07
N THR A 33 7.48 -21.46 -3.13
CA THR A 33 8.58 -22.41 -3.29
C THR A 33 9.74 -22.01 -2.38
N SER A 34 10.51 -22.98 -1.89
CA SER A 34 11.66 -22.77 -0.99
C SER A 34 12.81 -21.93 -1.57
N GLY A 35 12.88 -21.73 -2.89
CA GLY A 35 13.92 -20.94 -3.55
C GLY A 35 13.77 -19.42 -3.40
N ARG A 36 12.78 -18.94 -2.65
CA ARG A 36 12.53 -17.51 -2.43
C ARG A 36 12.21 -17.27 -0.96
N SER A 37 12.62 -16.12 -0.45
CA SER A 37 12.30 -15.71 0.91
C SER A 37 10.96 -14.98 0.98
N GLU A 38 10.37 -15.02 2.17
CA GLU A 38 9.27 -14.14 2.56
C GLU A 38 9.71 -12.67 2.46
N ARG A 39 8.80 -11.81 1.98
CA ARG A 39 9.07 -10.38 1.79
C ARG A 39 7.89 -9.55 2.24
N TYR A 40 8.20 -8.34 2.69
CA TYR A 40 7.21 -7.32 3.05
C TYR A 40 7.47 -6.07 2.22
N MET A 41 6.42 -5.38 1.83
CA MET A 41 6.51 -4.12 1.11
C MET A 41 5.39 -3.19 1.57
N VAL A 42 5.70 -1.91 1.74
CA VAL A 42 4.69 -0.87 1.96
C VAL A 42 4.59 -0.04 0.69
N GLY A 43 3.37 0.24 0.26
CA GLY A 43 3.14 1.00 -0.96
C GLY A 43 1.67 0.97 -1.38
N ARG A 44 1.42 1.34 -2.63
CA ARG A 44 0.08 1.45 -3.20
C ARG A 44 -0.05 0.52 -4.40
N LEU A 45 -1.27 0.09 -4.66
CA LEU A 45 -1.62 -0.60 -5.89
C LEU A 45 -2.15 0.39 -6.91
N GLU A 46 -1.69 0.25 -8.14
CA GLU A 46 -2.08 1.10 -9.27
C GLU A 46 -2.48 0.21 -10.45
N VAL A 47 -3.59 0.52 -11.13
CA VAL A 47 -3.96 -0.15 -12.38
C VAL A 47 -3.42 0.64 -13.56
N GLU A 48 -2.53 0.03 -14.33
CA GLU A 48 -2.05 0.55 -15.60
C GLU A 48 -2.27 -0.51 -16.70
N ALA A 49 -2.92 -0.11 -17.80
CA ALA A 49 -3.26 -0.99 -18.92
C ALA A 49 -3.95 -2.31 -18.50
N GLY A 50 -4.85 -2.24 -17.51
CA GLY A 50 -5.59 -3.40 -16.97
C GLY A 50 -4.76 -4.33 -16.08
N ARG A 51 -3.56 -3.91 -15.67
CA ARG A 51 -2.65 -4.69 -14.80
C ARG A 51 -2.42 -3.93 -13.50
N THR A 52 -2.49 -4.66 -12.38
CA THR A 52 -2.23 -4.09 -11.06
C THR A 52 -0.74 -4.13 -10.72
N TRP A 53 -0.11 -2.97 -10.64
CA TRP A 53 1.26 -2.81 -10.19
C TRP A 53 1.30 -2.49 -8.70
N MET A 54 2.36 -2.92 -8.02
CA MET A 54 2.65 -2.50 -6.65
C MET A 54 3.83 -1.52 -6.68
N CYS A 55 3.57 -0.30 -6.23
CA CYS A 55 4.52 0.81 -6.22
C CYS A 55 4.86 1.16 -4.76
N GLY A 56 6.13 1.03 -4.37
CA GLY A 56 6.54 1.32 -2.99
C GLY A 56 8.04 1.11 -2.71
N GLY A 57 8.61 1.94 -1.82
CA GLY A 57 10.00 1.80 -1.38
C GLY A 57 11.04 1.87 -2.52
N GLY A 58 10.78 2.66 -3.56
CA GLY A 58 11.66 2.81 -4.73
C GLY A 58 11.64 1.63 -5.70
N ASN A 59 10.76 0.65 -5.51
CA ASN A 59 10.62 -0.51 -6.38
C ASN A 59 9.19 -0.63 -6.91
N THR A 60 9.07 -1.16 -8.14
CA THR A 60 7.79 -1.52 -8.75
C THR A 60 7.78 -3.02 -9.01
N LEU A 61 6.79 -3.72 -8.45
CA LEU A 61 6.63 -5.16 -8.65
C LEU A 61 5.54 -5.45 -9.68
N SER A 62 5.85 -6.34 -10.63
CA SER A 62 4.89 -6.73 -11.65
C SER A 62 3.82 -7.70 -11.10
N PRO A 63 2.55 -7.57 -11.50
CA PRO A 63 1.49 -8.49 -11.06
C PRO A 63 1.74 -9.94 -11.46
N ALA A 64 2.40 -10.15 -12.61
CA ALA A 64 2.69 -11.49 -13.10
C ALA A 64 3.69 -12.22 -12.20
N GLU A 65 4.79 -11.55 -11.82
CA GLU A 65 5.79 -12.13 -10.93
C GLU A 65 5.24 -12.36 -9.52
N MET A 66 4.49 -11.38 -9.00
CA MET A 66 3.86 -11.51 -7.68
C MET A 66 2.96 -12.74 -7.62
N ARG A 67 2.04 -12.91 -8.59
CA ARG A 67 1.14 -14.08 -8.64
C ARG A 67 1.88 -15.40 -8.88
N LYS A 68 2.94 -15.37 -9.69
CA LYS A 68 3.69 -16.59 -10.04
C LYS A 68 4.42 -17.15 -8.83
N PHE A 69 5.05 -16.29 -8.04
CA PHE A 69 6.00 -16.72 -7.02
C PHE A 69 5.48 -16.63 -5.59
N TYR A 70 4.42 -15.86 -5.34
CA TYR A 70 3.97 -15.56 -4.00
C TYR A 70 2.47 -15.76 -3.81
N ASP A 71 2.10 -16.19 -2.61
CA ASP A 71 0.77 -15.97 -2.05
C ASP A 71 0.78 -14.61 -1.35
N LEU A 72 -0.21 -13.79 -1.68
CA LEU A 72 -0.22 -12.38 -1.33
C LEU A 72 -1.25 -12.13 -0.23
N ARG A 73 -0.84 -11.35 0.78
CA ARG A 73 -1.73 -10.87 1.84
C ARG A 73 -1.51 -9.38 2.03
N TRP A 74 -2.55 -8.66 2.47
CA TRP A 74 -2.49 -7.22 2.64
C TRP A 74 -3.20 -6.73 3.89
N VAL A 75 -2.75 -5.58 4.38
CA VAL A 75 -3.45 -4.79 5.40
C VAL A 75 -3.49 -3.34 4.97
N TYR A 76 -4.62 -2.68 5.20
CA TYR A 76 -4.73 -1.24 5.05
C TYR A 76 -3.87 -0.53 6.10
N LEU A 77 -3.08 0.45 5.66
CA LEU A 77 -2.35 1.34 6.52
C LEU A 77 -3.04 2.71 6.48
N PRO A 78 -3.61 3.19 7.61
CA PRO A 78 -4.12 4.55 7.68
C PRO A 78 -2.96 5.52 7.46
N GLU A 79 -3.19 6.50 6.61
CA GLU A 79 -2.26 7.61 6.47
C GLU A 79 -2.56 8.59 7.60
N ASP A 80 -1.54 9.02 8.34
CA ASP A 80 -1.73 10.08 9.32
C ASP A 80 -2.19 11.32 8.56
N GLU A 81 -3.40 11.78 8.83
CA GLU A 81 -3.82 13.13 8.47
C GLU A 81 -2.94 14.08 9.28
N VAL A 82 -1.76 14.41 8.77
CA VAL A 82 -1.02 15.57 9.26
C VAL A 82 -1.93 16.75 9.02
N LYS A 83 -2.59 17.20 10.10
CA LYS A 83 -3.31 18.46 10.18
C LYS A 83 -2.48 19.51 9.46
N LYS A 84 -2.98 20.02 8.34
CA LYS A 84 -2.49 21.25 7.75
C LYS A 84 -2.88 22.40 8.70
N GLU A 85 -2.24 22.48 9.87
CA GLU A 85 -2.12 23.75 10.58
C GLU A 85 -1.19 24.60 9.72
N GLY A 86 -1.80 25.37 8.82
CA GLY A 86 -1.11 26.44 8.13
C GLY A 86 -0.51 27.40 9.15
N PRO A 87 0.61 28.06 8.85
CA PRO A 87 1.13 29.09 9.74
C PRO A 87 0.10 30.22 9.82
N SER A 88 -0.63 30.29 10.93
CA SER A 88 -1.34 31.50 11.34
C SER A 88 -0.29 32.57 11.64
N ARG A 89 0.19 33.25 10.59
CA ARG A 89 0.91 34.51 10.75
C ARG A 89 -0.12 35.52 11.23
N SER A 90 -0.20 35.68 12.54
CA SER A 90 -0.85 36.81 13.17
C SER A 90 -0.24 38.08 12.61
N ASP A 91 -1.05 38.86 11.91
CA ASP A 91 -0.78 40.26 11.59
C ASP A 91 -0.56 41.03 12.89
N THR A 92 0.69 41.30 13.26
CA THR A 92 1.00 42.39 14.18
C THR A 92 1.16 43.68 13.38
N ALA A 93 0.03 44.26 13.01
CA ALA A 93 -0.07 45.67 12.66
C ALA A 93 -0.19 46.52 13.95
N THR A 94 0.69 47.52 14.04
CA THR A 94 0.51 48.80 14.74
C THR A 94 0.63 48.85 16.27
N ARG A 95 1.80 49.30 16.72
CA ARG A 95 2.06 50.33 17.77
C ARG A 95 3.58 50.55 17.79
N ALA A 96 4.17 51.74 17.83
CA ALA A 96 3.73 53.09 18.16
C ALA A 96 4.56 54.12 17.37
#